data_AF-A0A8J6SST8-F1
#
_entry.id   AF-A0A8J6SST8-F1
#
_cell.length_a   1.000
_cell.length_b   1.000
_cell.length_c   1.000
_cell.angle_alpha   90.00
_cell.angle_beta   90.00
_cell.angle_gamma   90.00
#
_symmetry.space_group_name_H-M   'P 1'
#
loop_
_entity.id
_entity.type
_entity.pdbx_description
1 polymer ?
#
loop_
_entity_poly.entity_id
_entity_poly.type
_entity_poly.pdbx_seq_one_letter_code
_entity_poly.pdbx_strand_id
1 'polypeptide(L)'
;MALFDWLPLATRLRPEINSNRQSIRARILGDPYYRLQSTEEIAIAVSLGIKIDVNQASVDDWLRLPGLSIHQARSLVSLAQSGVQFLCIEDIAAALSMPILRLKPLEPLLRFCYYDDSPSTPQLVNPNTASIEQLMLLPGVDLILARAIFSNRRAAGAYRNLADFQTRLSLPGQMTAQLMHYMRF
;
A
#
# COMPACT_ATOMS: atom_id res chain seq x y z
N MET A 1 36.81 -40.56 45.08
CA MET A 1 35.38 -40.79 45.38
C MET A 1 34.63 -39.59 44.84
N ALA A 2 33.62 -39.83 43.99
CA ALA A 2 33.17 -38.94 42.92
C ALA A 2 32.53 -37.61 43.36
N LEU A 3 32.84 -36.59 42.55
CA LEU A 3 32.09 -35.37 42.31
C LEU A 3 30.61 -35.69 42.00
N PHE A 4 29.69 -34.89 42.54
CA PHE A 4 28.36 -34.74 41.96
C PHE A 4 27.83 -33.32 42.19
N ASP A 5 28.33 -32.39 41.36
CA ASP A 5 27.67 -31.11 41.09
C ASP A 5 26.41 -31.37 40.26
N TRP A 6 25.24 -31.34 40.90
CA TRP A 6 23.93 -31.38 40.23
C TRP A 6 23.42 -29.95 40.04
N LEU A 7 23.90 -29.27 38.99
CA LEU A 7 23.19 -28.12 38.43
C LEU A 7 23.01 -28.31 36.92
N PRO A 8 21.81 -28.08 36.35
CA PRO A 8 21.57 -28.27 34.93
C PRO A 8 22.41 -27.29 34.10
N LEU A 9 23.02 -27.80 33.04
CA LEU A 9 23.80 -27.07 32.04
C LEU A 9 22.91 -26.18 31.12
N ALA A 10 21.87 -25.56 31.66
CA ALA A 10 20.99 -24.68 30.92
C ALA A 10 21.37 -23.21 31.18
N THR A 11 22.05 -22.64 30.18
CA THR A 11 22.07 -21.21 29.84
C THR A 11 22.79 -20.25 30.81
N ARG A 12 24.10 -20.43 30.96
CA ARG A 12 25.02 -19.28 30.95
C ARG A 12 25.08 -18.73 29.52
N LEU A 13 24.07 -17.99 29.08
CA LEU A 13 24.20 -17.15 27.89
C LEU A 13 25.29 -16.10 28.22
N ARG A 14 26.38 -16.13 27.45
CA ARG A 14 27.56 -15.29 27.68
C ARG A 14 27.16 -13.82 27.68
N PRO A 15 27.54 -13.00 28.68
CA PRO A 15 27.19 -11.58 28.76
C PRO A 15 27.64 -10.77 27.52
N GLU A 16 28.70 -11.21 26.85
CA GLU A 16 29.22 -10.61 25.60
C GLU A 16 28.19 -10.62 24.46
N ILE A 17 27.40 -11.70 24.31
CA ILE A 17 26.37 -11.82 23.27
C ILE A 17 25.24 -10.82 23.52
N ASN A 18 24.90 -10.58 24.79
CA ASN A 18 23.87 -9.62 25.16
C ASN A 18 24.33 -8.17 24.92
N SER A 19 25.60 -7.86 25.23
CA SER A 19 26.19 -6.52 25.03
C SER A 19 26.24 -6.13 23.55
N ASN A 20 26.67 -7.04 22.67
CA ASN A 20 26.72 -6.76 21.22
C ASN A 20 25.32 -6.54 20.63
N ARG A 21 24.32 -7.33 21.04
CA ARG A 21 22.94 -7.14 20.58
C ARG A 21 22.35 -5.81 21.04
N GLN A 22 22.71 -5.37 22.26
CA GLN A 22 22.31 -4.06 22.77
C GLN A 22 22.96 -2.91 22.00
N SER A 23 24.25 -3.03 21.64
CA SER A 23 24.94 -2.01 20.85
C SER A 23 24.36 -1.89 19.43
N ILE A 24 24.09 -3.03 18.78
CA ILE A 24 23.41 -3.05 17.47
C ILE A 24 22.02 -2.41 17.57
N ARG A 25 21.24 -2.77 18.60
CA ARG A 25 19.92 -2.18 18.85
C ARG A 25 20.00 -0.66 19.00
N ALA A 26 20.99 -0.16 19.76
CA ALA A 26 21.21 1.27 19.94
C ALA A 26 21.58 1.97 18.63
N ARG A 27 22.43 1.37 17.78
CA ARG A 27 22.79 1.91 16.46
C ARG A 27 21.59 2.00 15.52
N ILE A 28 20.77 0.95 15.46
CA ILE A 28 19.56 0.91 14.62
C ILE A 28 18.54 1.97 15.08
N LEU A 29 18.37 2.16 16.39
CA LEU A 29 17.43 3.16 16.93
C LEU A 29 17.96 4.60 16.81
N GLY A 30 19.28 4.78 16.89
CA GLY A 30 19.92 6.10 16.85
C GLY A 30 20.06 6.69 15.45
N ASP A 31 19.92 5.88 14.40
CA ASP A 31 20.05 6.31 13.00
C ASP A 31 18.88 5.80 12.15
N PRO A 32 17.94 6.67 11.75
CA PRO A 32 16.83 6.31 10.86
C PRO A 32 17.27 5.70 9.52
N TYR A 33 18.47 6.05 9.05
CA TYR A 33 19.04 5.60 7.77
C TYR A 33 20.06 4.47 7.94
N TYR A 34 20.11 3.84 9.13
CA TYR A 34 21.03 2.75 9.42
C TYR A 34 20.90 1.63 8.37
N ARG A 35 22.03 1.32 7.71
CA ARG A 35 22.11 0.24 6.72
C ARG A 35 22.50 -1.07 7.39
N LEU A 36 21.55 -2.00 7.41
CA LEU A 36 21.75 -3.33 7.97
C LEU A 36 22.79 -4.09 7.15
N GLN A 37 23.65 -4.85 7.82
CA GLN A 37 24.79 -5.54 7.21
C GLN A 37 24.73 -7.06 7.35
N SER A 38 23.88 -7.59 8.23
CA SER A 38 23.82 -9.02 8.52
C SER A 38 22.43 -9.52 8.86
N THR A 39 22.25 -10.84 8.82
CA THR A 39 21.02 -11.52 9.25
C THR A 39 20.71 -11.31 10.73
N GLU A 40 21.73 -11.13 11.57
CA GLU A 40 21.53 -10.81 12.98
C GLU A 40 20.94 -9.40 13.15
N GLU A 41 21.45 -8.41 12.42
CA GLU A 41 20.92 -7.05 12.46
C GLU A 41 19.49 -7.01 11.91
N ILE A 42 19.20 -7.77 10.85
CA ILE A 42 17.84 -7.96 10.33
C ILE A 42 16.91 -8.48 11.45
N ALA A 43 17.30 -9.56 12.13
CA ALA A 43 16.48 -10.12 13.22
C ALA A 43 16.24 -9.11 14.36
N ILE A 44 17.24 -8.29 14.70
CA ILE A 44 17.11 -7.23 15.70
C ILE A 44 16.16 -6.13 15.19
N ALA A 45 16.29 -5.67 13.94
CA ALA A 45 15.41 -4.68 13.33
C ALA A 45 13.95 -5.16 13.28
N VAL A 46 13.71 -6.43 12.96
CA VAL A 46 12.38 -7.05 13.03
C VAL A 46 11.84 -7.03 14.46
N SER A 47 12.66 -7.39 15.45
CA SER A 47 12.27 -7.36 16.88
C SER A 47 12.00 -5.94 17.41
N LEU A 48 12.53 -4.92 16.72
CA LEU A 48 12.28 -3.50 16.97
C LEU A 48 10.99 -3.01 16.30
N GLY A 49 10.31 -3.85 15.51
CA GLY A 49 9.11 -3.47 14.77
C GLY A 49 9.39 -2.67 13.49
N ILE A 50 10.65 -2.62 13.03
CA ILE A 50 11.01 -1.95 11.78
C ILE A 50 10.37 -2.72 10.63
N LYS A 51 9.64 -1.98 9.78
CA LYS A 51 9.02 -2.47 8.57
C LYS A 51 9.17 -1.42 7.48
N ILE A 52 9.41 -1.86 6.26
CA ILE A 52 9.48 -1.04 5.05
C ILE A 52 8.25 -1.41 4.21
N ASP A 53 7.42 -0.42 3.93
CA ASP A 53 6.32 -0.60 2.99
C ASP A 53 6.87 -0.61 1.57
N VAL A 54 6.73 -1.72 0.86
CA VAL A 54 7.37 -1.89 -0.45
C VAL A 54 6.81 -0.98 -1.53
N ASN A 55 5.54 -0.55 -1.39
CA ASN A 55 4.83 0.27 -2.38
C ASN A 55 4.94 1.78 -2.05
N GLN A 56 5.44 2.13 -0.86
CA GLN A 56 5.68 3.53 -0.45
C GLN A 56 7.13 3.85 -0.05
N ALA A 57 8.03 2.87 -0.10
CA ALA A 57 9.43 3.02 0.30
C ALA A 57 10.17 4.06 -0.54
N SER A 58 10.97 4.89 0.12
CA SER A 58 11.94 5.77 -0.54
C SER A 58 13.19 4.99 -1.00
N VAL A 59 14.04 5.64 -1.80
CA VAL A 59 15.35 5.08 -2.17
C VAL A 59 16.19 4.79 -0.92
N ASP A 60 16.16 5.68 0.07
CA ASP A 60 16.90 5.52 1.31
C ASP A 60 16.37 4.34 2.15
N ASP A 61 15.05 4.12 2.17
CA ASP A 61 14.46 2.95 2.83
C ASP A 61 14.98 1.64 2.24
N TRP A 62 14.97 1.53 0.90
CA TRP A 62 15.51 0.35 0.20
C TRP A 62 17.01 0.14 0.47
N LEU A 63 17.78 1.22 0.60
CA LEU A 63 19.22 1.15 0.90
C LEU A 63 19.52 0.73 2.33
N ARG A 64 18.53 0.68 3.23
CA ARG A 64 18.70 0.09 4.57
C ARG A 64 18.84 -1.43 4.52
N LEU A 65 18.35 -2.06 3.46
CA LEU A 65 18.41 -3.51 3.28
C LEU A 65 19.76 -3.94 2.69
N PRO A 66 20.42 -4.97 3.24
CA PRO A 66 21.70 -5.45 2.72
C PRO A 66 21.52 -6.07 1.34
N GLY A 67 22.52 -5.84 0.48
CA GLY A 67 22.59 -6.51 -0.83
C GLY A 67 21.80 -5.85 -1.95
N LEU A 68 21.19 -4.68 -1.71
CA LEU A 68 20.59 -3.84 -2.76
C LEU A 68 21.51 -2.67 -3.13
N SER A 69 21.71 -2.46 -4.43
CA SER A 69 22.40 -1.29 -4.96
C SER A 69 21.47 -0.08 -5.08
N ILE A 70 22.03 1.12 -5.17
CA ILE A 70 21.25 2.35 -5.39
C ILE A 70 20.46 2.32 -6.71
N HIS A 71 20.98 1.65 -7.75
CA HIS A 71 20.27 1.50 -9.01
C HIS A 71 19.02 0.64 -8.84
N GLN A 72 19.13 -0.48 -8.12
CA GLN A 72 18.00 -1.36 -7.83
C GLN A 72 16.95 -0.67 -6.96
N ALA A 73 17.38 0.05 -5.92
CA ALA A 73 16.48 0.86 -5.09
C ALA A 73 15.71 1.88 -5.93
N ARG A 74 16.39 2.63 -6.81
CA ARG A 74 15.74 3.58 -7.73
C ARG A 74 14.77 2.91 -8.71
N SER A 75 15.13 1.74 -9.25
CA SER A 75 14.24 0.98 -10.13
C SER A 75 12.96 0.55 -9.42
N LEU A 76 13.03 0.06 -8.18
CA LEU A 76 11.84 -0.31 -7.40
C LEU A 76 10.94 0.89 -7.14
N VAL A 77 11.52 2.03 -6.73
CA VAL A 77 10.76 3.28 -6.52
C VAL A 77 10.09 3.74 -7.82
N SER A 78 10.81 3.71 -8.95
CA SER A 78 10.26 4.11 -10.24
C SER A 78 9.10 3.21 -10.67
N LEU A 79 9.17 1.89 -10.40
CA LEU A 79 8.09 0.95 -10.71
C LEU A 79 6.84 1.25 -9.86
N ALA A 80 7.02 1.42 -8.54
CA ALA A 80 5.93 1.77 -7.64
C ALA A 80 5.25 3.09 -8.06
N GLN A 81 6.04 4.11 -8.41
CA GLN A 81 5.54 5.40 -8.90
C GLN A 81 4.81 5.32 -10.24
N SER A 82 5.12 4.31 -11.07
CA SER A 82 4.37 4.03 -12.31
C SER A 82 3.07 3.24 -12.10
N GLY A 83 2.71 2.93 -10.85
CA GLY A 83 1.50 2.20 -10.49
C GLY A 83 1.68 0.68 -10.39
N VAL A 84 2.92 0.17 -10.44
CA VAL A 84 3.18 -1.26 -10.18
C VAL A 84 3.06 -1.50 -8.67
N GLN A 85 2.20 -2.44 -8.29
CA GLN A 85 2.07 -2.88 -6.90
C GLN A 85 2.84 -4.18 -6.69
N PHE A 86 3.75 -4.20 -5.72
CA PHE A 86 4.40 -5.41 -5.24
C PHE A 86 3.51 -6.04 -4.16
N LEU A 87 3.10 -7.29 -4.39
CA LEU A 87 2.21 -8.04 -3.51
C LEU A 87 2.95 -9.12 -2.72
N CYS A 88 4.09 -9.57 -3.22
CA CYS A 88 4.95 -10.52 -2.53
C CYS A 88 6.44 -10.35 -2.87
N ILE A 89 7.29 -11.13 -2.20
CA ILE A 89 8.75 -11.07 -2.37
C ILE A 89 9.19 -11.55 -3.76
N GLU A 90 8.41 -12.44 -4.38
CA GLU A 90 8.58 -12.91 -5.76
C GLU A 90 8.52 -11.73 -6.76
N ASP A 91 7.63 -10.75 -6.54
CA ASP A 91 7.49 -9.59 -7.42
C ASP A 91 8.75 -8.72 -7.39
N ILE A 92 9.33 -8.53 -6.21
CA ILE A 92 10.60 -7.79 -6.04
C ILE A 92 11.74 -8.57 -6.71
N ALA A 93 11.77 -9.89 -6.56
CA ALA A 93 12.75 -10.75 -7.21
C ALA A 93 12.69 -10.62 -8.74
N ALA A 94 11.47 -10.65 -9.30
CA ALA A 94 11.22 -10.46 -10.72
C ALA A 94 11.65 -9.06 -11.20
N ALA A 95 11.23 -8.01 -10.49
CA ALA A 95 11.56 -6.62 -10.82
C ALA A 95 13.07 -6.35 -10.81
N LEU A 96 13.81 -7.00 -9.91
CA LEU A 96 15.27 -6.87 -9.82
C LEU A 96 16.03 -7.87 -10.69
N SER A 97 15.34 -8.78 -11.38
CA SER A 97 15.96 -9.92 -12.09
C SER A 97 16.94 -10.70 -11.20
N MET A 98 16.53 -10.97 -9.96
CA MET A 98 17.35 -11.63 -8.94
C MET A 98 16.74 -12.94 -8.45
N PRO A 99 17.58 -13.92 -8.04
CA PRO A 99 17.08 -15.13 -7.40
C PRO A 99 16.37 -14.82 -6.07
N ILE A 100 15.16 -15.35 -5.89
CA ILE A 100 14.35 -15.16 -4.68
C ILE A 100 15.07 -15.55 -3.40
N LEU A 101 15.94 -16.57 -3.42
CA LEU A 101 16.72 -16.98 -2.25
C LEU A 101 17.60 -15.87 -1.67
N ARG A 102 18.03 -14.89 -2.50
CA ARG A 102 18.81 -13.75 -2.00
C ARG A 102 17.95 -12.73 -1.25
N LEU A 103 16.66 -12.66 -1.55
CA LEU A 103 15.73 -11.69 -0.98
C LEU A 103 14.93 -12.26 0.20
N LYS A 104 14.74 -13.59 0.28
CA LYS A 104 14.03 -14.24 1.39
C LYS A 104 14.46 -13.77 2.80
N PRO A 105 15.75 -13.59 3.11
CA PRO A 105 16.15 -13.09 4.44
C PRO A 105 15.61 -11.69 4.76
N LEU A 106 15.27 -10.89 3.74
CA LEU A 106 14.76 -9.52 3.89
C LEU A 106 13.24 -9.48 4.06
N GLU A 107 12.52 -10.51 3.63
CA GLU A 107 11.06 -10.59 3.65
C GLU A 107 10.44 -10.21 5.01
N PRO A 108 10.99 -10.61 6.17
CA PRO A 108 10.46 -10.19 7.47
C PRO A 108 10.54 -8.69 7.75
N LEU A 109 11.33 -7.90 7.03
CA LEU A 109 11.37 -6.45 7.14
C LEU A 109 10.40 -5.75 6.17
N LEU A 110 9.83 -6.48 5.23
CA LEU A 110 8.96 -5.92 4.20
C LEU A 110 7.50 -6.00 4.62
N ARG A 111 6.72 -5.03 4.16
CA ARG A 111 5.28 -5.00 4.28
C ARG A 111 4.69 -4.84 2.89
N PHE A 112 3.88 -5.82 2.50
CA PHE A 112 3.14 -5.83 1.25
C PHE A 112 1.72 -5.36 1.57
N CYS A 113 1.48 -4.06 1.39
CA CYS A 113 0.18 -3.45 1.59
C CYS A 113 -0.54 -3.30 0.25
N TYR A 114 -1.84 -3.62 0.26
CA TYR A 114 -2.74 -3.26 -0.80
C TYR A 114 -3.24 -1.84 -0.57
N TYR A 115 -2.95 -0.96 -1.52
CA TYR A 115 -3.51 0.38 -1.58
C TYR A 115 -4.61 0.35 -2.62
N ASP A 116 -5.84 0.51 -2.14
CA ASP A 116 -6.96 0.72 -3.03
C ASP A 116 -6.84 2.16 -3.54
N ASP A 117 -6.23 2.31 -4.71
CA ASP A 117 -6.18 3.58 -5.46
C ASP A 117 -7.53 3.89 -6.11
N SER A 118 -8.57 3.07 -5.89
CA SER A 118 -9.92 3.57 -6.12
C SER A 118 -10.09 4.82 -5.24
N PRO A 119 -10.62 5.92 -5.78
CA PRO A 119 -10.94 7.07 -4.95
C PRO A 119 -11.78 6.53 -3.79
N SER A 120 -11.24 6.59 -2.58
CA SER A 120 -11.88 6.15 -1.35
C SER A 120 -13.27 6.77 -1.32
N THR A 121 -14.28 5.97 -1.66
CA THR A 121 -15.58 6.40 -2.20
C THR A 121 -15.48 7.29 -3.45
N PRO A 122 -16.09 6.94 -4.60
CA PRO A 122 -16.30 7.92 -5.65
C PRO A 122 -17.03 9.11 -5.01
N GLN A 123 -16.50 10.32 -5.19
CA GLN A 123 -17.13 11.53 -4.67
C GLN A 123 -18.56 11.56 -5.22
N LEU A 124 -19.54 11.26 -4.36
CA LEU A 124 -20.92 11.09 -4.80
C LEU A 124 -21.43 12.41 -5.39
N VAL A 125 -21.74 12.38 -6.68
CA VAL A 125 -22.23 13.53 -7.42
C VAL A 125 -23.72 13.67 -7.13
N ASN A 126 -24.15 14.87 -6.71
CA ASN A 126 -25.57 15.17 -6.62
C ASN A 126 -26.07 15.73 -7.96
N PRO A 127 -26.88 15.00 -8.74
CA PRO A 127 -27.36 15.48 -10.04
C PRO A 127 -28.25 16.71 -9.92
N ASN A 128 -28.85 16.96 -8.74
CA ASN A 128 -29.66 18.14 -8.48
C ASN A 128 -28.86 19.44 -8.39
N THR A 129 -27.55 19.35 -8.14
CA THR A 129 -26.67 20.52 -7.97
C THR A 129 -25.45 20.53 -8.89
N ALA A 130 -25.05 19.37 -9.43
CA ALA A 130 -23.84 19.22 -10.22
C ALA A 130 -23.82 20.09 -11.50
N SER A 131 -22.63 20.61 -11.81
CA SER A 131 -22.36 21.25 -13.11
C SER A 131 -22.33 20.21 -14.23
N ILE A 132 -22.41 20.66 -15.49
CA ILE A 132 -22.27 19.76 -16.65
C ILE A 132 -20.92 19.05 -16.62
N GLU A 133 -19.84 19.78 -16.29
CA GLU A 133 -18.49 19.23 -16.18
C GLU A 133 -18.40 18.13 -15.10
N GLN A 134 -19.01 18.37 -13.93
CA GLN A 134 -19.06 17.37 -12.85
C GLN A 134 -19.88 16.13 -13.23
N LEU A 135 -20.97 16.30 -13.97
CA LEU A 135 -21.76 15.19 -14.48
C LEU A 135 -20.98 14.34 -15.49
N MET A 136 -20.17 14.97 -16.34
CA MET A 136 -19.35 14.27 -17.33
C MET A 136 -18.18 13.46 -16.73
N LEU A 137 -17.88 13.63 -15.45
CA LEU A 137 -16.94 12.77 -14.72
C LEU A 137 -17.56 11.41 -14.37
N LEU A 138 -18.89 11.29 -14.45
CA LEU A 138 -19.58 10.04 -14.14
C LEU A 138 -19.42 9.03 -15.29
N PRO A 139 -19.25 7.74 -14.98
CA PRO A 139 -19.04 6.72 -15.99
C PRO A 139 -20.25 6.62 -16.94
N GLY A 140 -19.98 6.69 -18.25
CA GLY A 140 -21.00 6.62 -19.29
C GLY A 140 -21.82 7.91 -19.50
N VAL A 141 -21.56 8.99 -18.73
CA VAL A 141 -22.25 10.27 -18.90
C VAL A 141 -21.46 11.15 -19.86
N ASP A 142 -21.92 11.22 -21.10
CA ASP A 142 -21.40 12.15 -22.09
C ASP A 142 -22.04 13.55 -21.97
N LEU A 143 -21.61 14.48 -22.83
CA LEU A 143 -22.14 15.85 -22.83
C LEU A 143 -23.65 15.89 -23.13
N ILE A 144 -24.16 14.98 -23.95
CA ILE A 144 -25.57 14.93 -24.34
C ILE A 144 -26.41 14.56 -23.12
N LEU A 145 -26.04 13.49 -22.42
CA LEU A 145 -26.71 13.05 -21.22
C LEU A 145 -26.57 14.07 -20.08
N ALA A 146 -25.38 14.66 -19.90
CA ALA A 146 -25.17 15.72 -18.89
C ALA A 146 -26.09 16.93 -19.12
N ARG A 147 -26.28 17.36 -20.38
CA ARG A 147 -27.23 18.41 -20.74
C ARG A 147 -28.69 17.99 -20.53
N ALA A 148 -29.02 16.74 -20.82
CA ALA A 148 -30.36 16.20 -20.58
C ALA A 148 -30.70 16.21 -19.08
N ILE A 149 -29.78 15.78 -18.22
CA ILE A 149 -29.89 15.84 -16.75
C ILE A 149 -30.12 17.29 -16.29
N PHE A 150 -29.27 18.21 -16.74
CA PHE A 150 -29.36 19.62 -16.36
C PHE A 150 -30.68 20.28 -16.80
N SER A 151 -31.13 19.99 -18.01
CA SER A 151 -32.36 20.57 -18.57
C SER A 151 -33.60 20.00 -17.87
N ASN A 152 -33.60 18.69 -17.64
CA ASN A 152 -34.73 18.00 -17.01
C ASN A 152 -34.91 18.43 -15.54
N ARG A 153 -33.83 18.61 -14.76
CA ARG A 153 -33.94 19.14 -13.37
C ARG A 153 -34.44 20.58 -13.31
N ARG A 154 -34.11 21.42 -14.29
CA ARG A 154 -34.64 22.79 -14.37
C ARG A 154 -36.13 22.82 -14.74
N ALA A 155 -36.57 21.91 -15.59
CA ALA A 155 -37.95 21.87 -16.08
C ALA A 155 -38.93 21.20 -15.10
N ALA A 156 -38.54 20.07 -14.50
CA ALA A 156 -39.41 19.25 -13.65
C ALA A 156 -38.98 19.20 -12.18
N GLY A 157 -38.01 20.04 -11.78
CA GLY A 157 -37.50 20.11 -10.41
C GLY A 157 -36.50 19.01 -10.06
N ALA A 158 -36.05 19.02 -8.80
CA ALA A 158 -35.06 18.07 -8.29
C ALA A 158 -35.55 16.62 -8.40
N TYR A 159 -34.63 15.71 -8.71
CA TYR A 159 -34.82 14.27 -8.67
C TYR A 159 -34.92 13.80 -7.22
N ARG A 160 -35.91 12.97 -6.93
CA ARG A 160 -36.16 12.47 -5.56
C ARG A 160 -35.23 11.33 -5.17
N ASN A 161 -34.91 10.47 -6.13
CA ASN A 161 -34.08 9.28 -5.95
C ASN A 161 -33.64 8.73 -7.32
N LEU A 162 -32.86 7.65 -7.30
CA LEU A 162 -32.34 7.00 -8.50
C LEU A 162 -33.44 6.48 -9.44
N ALA A 163 -34.57 5.99 -8.92
CA ALA A 163 -35.67 5.49 -9.76
C ALA A 163 -36.40 6.63 -10.49
N ASP A 164 -36.61 7.76 -9.81
CA ASP A 164 -37.15 8.98 -10.42
C ASP A 164 -36.21 9.53 -11.50
N PHE A 165 -34.90 9.55 -11.23
CA PHE A 165 -33.87 9.92 -12.20
C PHE A 165 -33.87 9.00 -13.43
N GLN A 166 -33.90 7.69 -13.22
CA GLN A 166 -33.94 6.68 -14.29
C GLN A 166 -35.19 6.80 -15.15
N THR A 167 -36.36 7.00 -14.53
CA THR A 167 -37.64 7.13 -15.24
C THR A 167 -37.70 8.42 -16.05
N ARG A 168 -37.30 9.56 -15.46
CA ARG A 168 -37.38 10.88 -16.12
C ARG A 168 -36.42 11.03 -17.30
N LEU A 169 -35.33 10.27 -17.32
CA LEU A 169 -34.33 10.28 -18.38
C LEU A 169 -34.39 9.04 -19.27
N SER A 170 -35.33 8.13 -19.03
CA SER A 170 -35.49 6.85 -19.74
C SER A 170 -34.17 6.07 -19.84
N LEU A 171 -33.41 6.00 -18.74
CA LEU A 171 -32.09 5.37 -18.73
C LEU A 171 -32.20 3.83 -18.80
N PRO A 172 -31.32 3.16 -19.57
CA PRO A 172 -31.20 1.71 -19.52
C PRO A 172 -30.86 1.21 -18.11
N GLY A 173 -31.36 0.02 -17.76
CA GLY A 173 -31.12 -0.58 -16.43
C GLY A 173 -29.64 -0.76 -16.11
N GLN A 174 -28.84 -1.18 -17.10
CA GLN A 174 -27.38 -1.34 -16.94
C GLN A 174 -26.68 -0.01 -16.63
N MET A 175 -27.05 1.06 -17.33
CA MET A 175 -26.52 2.41 -17.09
C MET A 175 -26.89 2.90 -15.69
N THR A 176 -28.12 2.64 -15.26
CA THR A 176 -28.60 3.01 -13.93
C THR A 176 -27.85 2.27 -12.82
N ALA A 177 -27.59 0.96 -13.02
CA ALA A 177 -26.79 0.16 -12.09
C ALA A 177 -25.35 0.69 -11.98
N GLN A 178 -24.74 1.07 -13.11
CA GLN A 178 -23.40 1.65 -13.12
C GLN A 178 -23.34 2.99 -12.36
N LEU A 179 -24.33 3.86 -12.53
CA LEU A 179 -24.38 5.17 -11.87
C LEU A 179 -24.76 5.10 -10.38
N MET A 180 -25.39 4.01 -9.93
CA MET A 180 -25.87 3.83 -8.55
C MET A 180 -24.77 4.06 -7.50
N HIS A 181 -23.54 3.68 -7.81
CA HIS A 181 -22.40 3.80 -6.90
C HIS A 181 -21.77 5.21 -6.88
N TYR A 182 -22.18 6.10 -7.79
CA TYR A 182 -21.55 7.41 -7.99
C TYR A 182 -22.50 8.59 -7.72
N MET A 183 -23.77 8.32 -7.40
CA MET A 183 -24.79 9.35 -7.22
C MET A 183 -25.34 9.42 -5.79
N ARG A 184 -25.67 10.64 -5.36
CA ARG A 184 -26.51 10.91 -4.18
C ARG A 184 -27.59 11.92 -4.54
N PHE A 185 -28.80 11.80 -4.00
CA PHE A 185 -29.92 12.68 -4.36
C PHE A 185 -30.21 13.70 -3.26
#